data_AF-A0A2D8C5M4-F1
#
_entry.id   AF-A0A2D8C5M4-F1
#
_cell.length_a   1.000
_cell.length_b   1.000
_cell.length_c   1.000
_cell.angle_alpha   90.00
_cell.angle_beta   90.00
_cell.angle_gamma   90.00
#
_symmetry.space_group_name_H-M   'P 1'
#
loop_
_entity.id
_entity.type
_entity.pdbx_description
1 polymer ?
#
loop_
_entity_poly.entity_id
_entity_poly.type
_entity_poly.pdbx_seq_one_letter_code
_entity_poly.pdbx_strand_id
1 'polypeptide(L)'
;MNRNQIQRILKKNGLQGDSLVDVWYSDHSKARDLLDRIIPGYGQKIEKQIRWETEPGIKALEIIKSKINILQKETAAQNSERVRSGDYQIEKTIIDFNQILIDGISISQFMYTNIPHTYSTGGWMDLLGIPLKWIRLQNCIIRNAQLSCGIFDNSEFYNVEFLNCNLNDCSFKNCRIGFIRFGDQSGSFTNADLNNAFVNAIDFSSKMWGGAKINEISYFGLLKISIFGENSFSKYNNYTSFSACNVSVDSEQEPYKELSEYVIWFQNTISKFSKISSEPRIFPRELHRMKNVLLAFSTKNWSSISAIFFSAALIVLTFSFSFLFLKENFLNISSFGDSINFSVQIFTGLGYADIKPDLTKGSLGNTIVSIENIVGYIWISLTLVVIGRKILK
;
A
#
# COMPACT_ATOMS: atom_id res chain seq x y z
N MET A 1 -3.34 -0.55 17.64
CA MET A 1 -2.49 -1.11 18.70
C MET A 1 -2.10 -2.53 18.31
N ASN A 2 -0.89 -2.99 18.62
CA ASN A 2 -0.53 -4.39 18.38
C ASN A 2 -0.96 -5.28 19.57
N ARG A 3 -1.03 -6.60 19.38
CA ARG A 3 -1.54 -7.55 20.39
C ARG A 3 -0.72 -7.53 21.70
N ASN A 4 0.59 -7.43 21.59
CA ASN A 4 1.48 -7.40 22.76
C ASN A 4 1.26 -6.12 23.60
N GLN A 5 0.99 -4.99 22.94
CA GLN A 5 0.62 -3.75 23.63
C GLN A 5 -0.71 -3.90 24.36
N ILE A 6 -1.73 -4.50 23.71
CA ILE A 6 -3.04 -4.77 24.33
C ILE A 6 -2.85 -5.62 25.58
N GLN A 7 -2.18 -6.77 25.44
CA GLN A 7 -1.97 -7.69 26.57
C GLN A 7 -1.20 -7.00 27.71
N ARG A 8 -0.17 -6.21 27.42
CA ARG A 8 0.57 -5.43 28.44
C ARG A 8 -0.32 -4.41 29.15
N ILE A 9 -1.18 -3.70 28.42
CA ILE A 9 -2.12 -2.74 29.01
C ILE A 9 -3.10 -3.46 29.94
N LEU A 10 -3.68 -4.56 29.49
CA LEU A 10 -4.64 -5.33 30.28
C LEU A 10 -3.98 -5.90 31.55
N LYS A 11 -2.80 -6.52 31.43
CA LYS A 11 -2.02 -7.02 32.58
C LYS A 11 -1.64 -5.92 33.57
N LYS A 12 -1.23 -4.75 33.08
CA LYS A 12 -0.91 -3.58 33.94
C LYS A 12 -2.12 -3.11 34.76
N ASN A 13 -3.34 -3.42 34.32
CA ASN A 13 -4.59 -3.09 35.03
C ASN A 13 -5.15 -4.27 35.86
N GLY A 14 -4.32 -5.28 36.14
CA GLY A 14 -4.63 -6.38 37.06
C GLY A 14 -5.40 -7.54 36.44
N LEU A 15 -5.53 -7.62 35.12
CA LEU A 15 -6.08 -8.79 34.42
C LEU A 15 -5.02 -9.88 34.33
N GLN A 16 -5.41 -11.13 34.61
CA GLN A 16 -4.50 -12.28 34.72
C GLN A 16 -4.65 -13.22 33.53
N GLY A 17 -3.58 -13.95 33.19
CA GLY A 17 -3.60 -14.93 32.11
C GLY A 17 -2.31 -14.96 31.30
N ASP A 18 -2.01 -16.09 30.67
CA ASP A 18 -0.76 -16.28 29.93
C ASP A 18 -0.88 -15.77 28.50
N SER A 19 -2.02 -16.03 27.85
CA SER A 19 -2.35 -15.52 26.52
C SER A 19 -3.22 -14.26 26.56
N LEU A 20 -3.41 -13.61 25.40
CA LEU A 20 -4.36 -12.50 25.28
C LEU A 20 -5.80 -12.97 25.48
N VAL A 21 -6.12 -14.21 25.08
CA VAL A 21 -7.44 -14.83 25.27
C VAL A 21 -7.74 -14.98 26.76
N ASP A 22 -6.80 -15.55 27.52
CA ASP A 22 -6.96 -15.75 28.97
C ASP A 22 -7.15 -14.42 29.68
N VAL A 23 -6.31 -13.44 29.34
CA VAL A 23 -6.39 -12.08 29.90
C VAL A 23 -7.73 -11.43 29.54
N TRP A 24 -8.21 -11.58 28.31
CA TRP A 24 -9.48 -11.03 27.85
C TRP A 24 -10.69 -11.63 28.57
N TYR A 25 -10.72 -12.95 28.71
CA TYR A 25 -11.85 -13.65 29.31
C TYR A 25 -11.74 -13.79 30.84
N SER A 26 -10.63 -13.37 31.47
CA SER A 26 -10.51 -13.31 32.94
C SER A 26 -11.50 -12.32 33.57
N ASP A 27 -11.76 -11.18 32.92
CA ASP A 27 -12.79 -10.19 33.25
C ASP A 27 -13.10 -9.37 31.99
N HIS A 28 -14.00 -9.91 31.16
CA HIS A 28 -14.36 -9.38 29.84
C HIS A 28 -14.85 -7.94 29.89
N SER A 29 -15.73 -7.61 30.84
CA SER A 29 -16.30 -6.26 30.97
C SER A 29 -15.21 -5.25 31.25
N LYS A 30 -14.33 -5.55 32.22
CA LYS A 30 -13.21 -4.65 32.56
C LYS A 30 -12.22 -4.53 31.41
N ALA A 31 -11.90 -5.63 30.72
CA ALA A 31 -10.99 -5.62 29.58
C ALA A 31 -11.52 -4.74 28.44
N ARG A 32 -12.81 -4.89 28.11
CA ARG A 32 -13.50 -4.09 27.09
C ARG A 32 -13.53 -2.60 27.46
N ASP A 33 -13.97 -2.28 28.68
CA ASP A 33 -14.04 -0.89 29.16
C ASP A 33 -12.67 -0.20 29.15
N LEU A 34 -11.61 -0.92 29.55
CA LEU A 34 -10.25 -0.39 29.53
C LEU A 34 -9.79 -0.04 28.12
N LEU A 35 -10.07 -0.89 27.12
CA LEU A 35 -9.69 -0.59 25.74
C LEU A 35 -10.55 0.52 25.13
N ASP A 36 -11.86 0.51 25.39
CA ASP A 36 -12.79 1.51 24.86
C ASP A 36 -12.52 2.91 25.43
N ARG A 37 -11.98 3.02 26.66
CA ARG A 37 -11.48 4.29 27.22
C ARG A 37 -10.25 4.84 26.50
N ILE A 38 -9.43 3.98 25.88
CA ILE A 38 -8.22 4.41 25.14
C ILE A 38 -8.61 4.74 23.70
N ILE A 39 -9.38 3.85 23.06
CA ILE A 39 -9.86 4.02 21.69
C ILE A 39 -11.33 3.56 21.66
N PRO A 40 -12.29 4.48 21.53
CA PRO A 40 -13.71 4.14 21.52
C PRO A 40 -14.06 3.06 20.49
N GLY A 41 -14.78 2.02 20.92
CA GLY A 41 -15.22 0.90 20.07
C GLY A 41 -14.14 -0.13 19.74
N TYR A 42 -12.91 0.07 20.21
CA TYR A 42 -11.80 -0.85 19.95
C TYR A 42 -11.96 -2.20 20.67
N GLY A 43 -12.57 -2.20 21.87
CA GLY A 43 -12.87 -3.41 22.61
C GLY A 43 -13.75 -4.37 21.81
N GLN A 44 -14.79 -3.86 21.14
CA GLN A 44 -15.67 -4.68 20.28
C GLN A 44 -14.92 -5.26 19.07
N LYS A 45 -13.99 -4.51 18.47
CA LYS A 45 -13.16 -5.02 17.36
C LYS A 45 -12.25 -6.15 17.82
N ILE A 46 -11.62 -5.99 18.98
CA ILE A 46 -10.73 -6.98 19.58
C ILE A 46 -11.50 -8.24 19.99
N GLU A 47 -12.67 -8.10 20.59
CA GLU A 47 -13.57 -9.20 20.95
C GLU A 47 -13.88 -10.11 19.75
N LYS A 48 -14.27 -9.50 18.62
CA LYS A 48 -14.56 -10.22 17.36
C LYS A 48 -13.36 -11.02 16.84
N GLN A 49 -12.14 -10.60 17.13
CA GLN A 49 -10.91 -11.28 16.69
C GLN A 49 -10.44 -12.35 17.68
N ILE A 50 -10.47 -12.05 18.98
CA ILE A 50 -9.97 -12.93 20.06
C ILE A 50 -10.79 -14.23 20.14
N ARG A 51 -12.09 -14.21 19.83
CA ARG A 51 -12.91 -15.43 19.84
C ARG A 51 -12.33 -16.56 18.98
N TRP A 52 -11.64 -16.24 17.90
CA TRP A 52 -11.02 -17.22 17.00
C TRP A 52 -9.74 -17.84 17.55
N GLU A 53 -9.25 -17.34 18.68
CA GLU A 53 -8.08 -17.88 19.40
C GLU A 53 -8.48 -18.77 20.58
N THR A 54 -9.77 -18.85 20.89
CA THR A 54 -10.31 -19.86 21.80
C THR A 54 -10.23 -21.25 21.16
N GLU A 55 -10.21 -22.31 21.96
CA GLU A 55 -10.20 -23.69 21.45
C GLU A 55 -11.35 -23.98 20.45
N PRO A 56 -12.63 -23.59 20.71
CA PRO A 56 -13.70 -23.70 19.73
C PRO A 56 -13.43 -22.88 18.46
N GLY A 57 -12.92 -21.65 18.62
CA GLY A 57 -12.59 -20.77 17.50
C GLY A 57 -11.50 -21.36 16.58
N ILE A 58 -10.48 -21.97 17.16
CA ILE A 58 -9.41 -22.67 16.43
C ILE A 58 -9.97 -23.86 15.65
N LYS A 59 -10.77 -24.72 16.31
CA LYS A 59 -11.43 -25.87 15.67
C LYS A 59 -12.28 -25.41 14.48
N ALA A 60 -13.09 -24.37 14.66
CA ALA A 60 -13.93 -23.81 13.60
C ALA A 60 -13.09 -23.26 12.43
N LEU A 61 -12.03 -22.52 12.73
CA LEU A 61 -11.13 -21.95 11.72
C LEU A 61 -10.46 -23.03 10.87
N GLU A 62 -10.00 -24.12 11.49
CA GLU A 62 -9.38 -25.24 10.78
C GLU A 62 -10.36 -25.92 9.82
N ILE A 63 -11.59 -26.17 10.27
CA ILE A 63 -12.65 -26.74 9.44
C ILE A 63 -12.98 -25.82 8.26
N ILE A 64 -13.11 -24.51 8.51
CA ILE A 64 -13.35 -23.51 7.45
C ILE A 64 -12.23 -23.55 6.41
N LYS A 65 -10.96 -23.46 6.83
CA LYS A 65 -9.81 -23.47 5.93
C LYS A 65 -9.73 -24.76 5.13
N SER A 66 -9.94 -25.90 5.80
CA SER A 66 -9.97 -27.22 5.15
C SER A 66 -11.06 -27.28 4.08
N LYS A 67 -12.28 -26.84 4.41
CA LYS A 67 -13.40 -26.87 3.46
C LYS A 67 -13.19 -25.96 2.26
N ILE A 68 -12.65 -24.75 2.45
CA ILE A 68 -12.29 -23.85 1.33
C ILE A 68 -11.29 -24.55 0.40
N ASN A 69 -10.25 -25.17 0.95
CA ASN A 69 -9.23 -25.85 0.16
C ASN A 69 -9.79 -27.05 -0.61
N ILE A 70 -10.68 -27.83 0.00
CA ILE A 70 -11.35 -28.96 -0.65
C ILE A 70 -12.20 -28.47 -1.83
N LEU A 71 -13.07 -27.48 -1.60
CA LEU A 71 -13.95 -26.93 -2.64
C LEU A 71 -13.16 -26.38 -3.83
N GLN A 72 -12.07 -25.65 -3.58
CA GLN A 72 -11.23 -25.14 -4.68
C GLN A 72 -10.54 -26.25 -5.46
N LYS A 73 -10.06 -27.30 -4.78
CA LYS A 73 -9.43 -28.45 -5.44
C LYS A 73 -10.43 -29.23 -6.29
N GLU A 74 -11.65 -29.45 -5.79
CA GLU A 74 -12.73 -30.12 -6.51
C GLU A 74 -13.10 -29.35 -7.78
N THR A 75 -13.36 -28.04 -7.69
CA THR A 75 -13.67 -27.21 -8.86
C THR A 75 -12.49 -27.15 -9.84
N ALA A 76 -11.25 -27.06 -9.35
CA ALA A 76 -10.07 -27.06 -10.23
C ALA A 76 -9.90 -28.38 -10.99
N ALA A 77 -10.19 -29.51 -10.35
CA ALA A 77 -10.17 -30.82 -11.00
C ALA A 77 -11.27 -30.93 -12.07
N GLN A 78 -12.50 -30.51 -11.75
CA GLN A 78 -13.63 -30.48 -12.69
C GLN A 78 -13.34 -29.58 -13.90
N ASN A 79 -12.81 -28.37 -13.68
CA ASN A 79 -12.43 -27.46 -14.76
C ASN A 79 -11.32 -28.06 -15.64
N SER A 80 -10.37 -28.77 -15.05
CA SER A 80 -9.31 -29.45 -15.81
C SER A 80 -9.86 -30.56 -16.71
N GLU A 81 -10.87 -31.29 -16.24
CA GLU A 81 -11.56 -32.32 -17.01
C GLU A 81 -12.38 -31.73 -18.16
N ARG A 82 -13.13 -30.65 -17.91
CA ARG A 82 -13.90 -29.92 -18.94
C ARG A 82 -13.03 -29.40 -20.07
N VAL A 83 -11.90 -28.78 -19.72
CA VAL A 83 -10.94 -28.29 -20.72
C VAL A 83 -10.39 -29.44 -21.57
N ARG A 84 -10.13 -30.62 -20.97
CA ARG A 84 -9.71 -31.81 -21.72
C ARG A 84 -10.81 -32.35 -22.64
N SER A 85 -12.07 -32.23 -22.26
CA SER A 85 -13.21 -32.58 -23.12
C SER A 85 -13.57 -31.51 -24.16
N GLY A 86 -12.80 -30.42 -24.24
CA GLY A 86 -13.03 -29.31 -25.18
C GLY A 86 -14.09 -28.30 -24.76
N ASP A 87 -14.59 -28.39 -23.52
CA ASP A 87 -15.46 -27.38 -22.92
C ASP A 87 -14.61 -26.34 -22.16
N TYR A 88 -14.59 -25.12 -22.67
CA TYR A 88 -13.82 -24.01 -22.12
C TYR A 88 -14.62 -23.14 -21.13
N GLN A 89 -15.83 -23.56 -20.73
CA GLN A 89 -16.57 -22.91 -19.66
C GLN A 89 -15.95 -23.25 -18.30
N ILE A 90 -15.26 -22.27 -17.71
CA ILE A 90 -14.64 -22.40 -16.39
C ILE A 90 -15.70 -22.11 -15.32
N GLU A 91 -15.96 -23.09 -14.46
CA GLU A 91 -16.80 -22.89 -13.29
C GLU A 91 -16.05 -22.20 -12.16
N LYS A 92 -16.78 -21.36 -11.42
CA LYS A 92 -16.28 -20.75 -10.19
C LYS A 92 -16.63 -21.60 -9.00
N THR A 93 -15.71 -21.71 -8.04
CA THR A 93 -15.99 -22.36 -6.75
C THR A 93 -17.00 -21.51 -5.97
N ILE A 94 -18.13 -22.10 -5.57
CA ILE A 94 -19.10 -21.41 -4.70
C ILE A 94 -18.76 -21.75 -3.25
N ILE A 95 -18.44 -20.72 -2.46
CA ILE A 95 -18.16 -20.82 -1.02
C ILE A 95 -19.34 -20.21 -0.28
N ASP A 96 -20.20 -21.08 0.24
CA ASP A 96 -21.32 -20.72 1.12
C ASP A 96 -21.04 -21.24 2.53
N PHE A 97 -20.68 -20.32 3.43
CA PHE A 97 -20.29 -20.72 4.78
C PHE A 97 -21.45 -21.25 5.61
N ASN A 98 -22.71 -20.98 5.23
CA ASN A 98 -23.88 -21.56 5.89
C ASN A 98 -23.98 -23.08 5.71
N GLN A 99 -23.30 -23.63 4.69
CA GLN A 99 -23.28 -25.07 4.41
C GLN A 99 -22.16 -25.81 5.15
N ILE A 100 -21.30 -25.09 5.88
CA ILE A 100 -20.21 -25.71 6.64
C ILE A 100 -20.73 -26.06 8.03
N LEU A 101 -20.68 -27.34 8.36
CA LEU A 101 -21.14 -27.88 9.63
C LEU A 101 -19.95 -28.33 10.49
N ILE A 102 -20.06 -28.12 11.80
CA ILE A 102 -19.16 -28.65 12.82
C ILE A 102 -20.03 -29.55 13.70
N ASP A 103 -19.70 -30.83 13.79
CA ASP A 103 -20.45 -31.81 14.58
C ASP A 103 -21.98 -31.79 14.29
N GLY A 104 -22.35 -31.57 13.01
CA GLY A 104 -23.74 -31.57 12.53
C GLY A 104 -24.49 -30.24 12.71
N ILE A 105 -23.90 -29.22 13.33
CA ILE A 105 -24.50 -27.89 13.49
C ILE A 105 -23.74 -26.83 12.68
N SER A 106 -24.38 -25.72 12.33
CA SER A 106 -23.71 -24.63 11.60
C SER A 106 -22.58 -24.01 12.44
N ILE A 107 -21.54 -23.47 11.80
CA ILE A 107 -20.44 -22.83 12.55
C ILE A 107 -20.97 -21.68 13.42
N SER A 108 -21.97 -20.91 12.98
CA SER A 108 -22.57 -19.84 13.80
C SER A 108 -23.17 -20.41 15.09
N GLN A 109 -23.91 -21.51 15.00
CA GLN A 109 -24.49 -22.18 16.17
C GLN A 109 -23.39 -22.77 17.07
N PHE A 110 -22.35 -23.35 16.47
CA PHE A 110 -21.21 -23.90 17.19
C PHE A 110 -20.48 -22.80 17.97
N MET A 111 -20.18 -21.67 17.33
CA MET A 111 -19.52 -20.52 17.96
C MET A 111 -20.39 -19.90 19.05
N TYR A 112 -21.71 -19.78 18.81
CA TYR A 112 -22.67 -19.29 19.79
C TYR A 112 -22.72 -20.14 21.06
N THR A 113 -22.71 -21.46 20.89
CA THR A 113 -22.82 -22.40 22.02
C THR A 113 -21.53 -22.48 22.83
N ASN A 114 -20.37 -22.32 22.18
CA ASN A 114 -19.07 -22.59 22.80
C ASN A 114 -18.26 -21.33 23.15
N ILE A 115 -18.64 -20.15 22.68
CA ILE A 115 -17.92 -18.91 22.94
C ILE A 115 -18.86 -17.85 23.51
N PRO A 116 -18.60 -17.35 24.73
CA PRO A 116 -19.37 -16.27 25.33
C PRO A 116 -19.41 -15.02 24.44
N HIS A 117 -20.54 -14.31 24.46
CA HIS A 117 -20.73 -13.01 23.81
C HIS A 117 -20.59 -13.00 22.28
N THR A 118 -20.87 -14.13 21.63
CA THR A 118 -21.06 -14.18 20.18
C THR A 118 -22.51 -13.83 19.81
N TYR A 119 -22.69 -13.10 18.71
CA TYR A 119 -23.99 -12.58 18.30
C TYR A 119 -24.46 -13.31 17.05
N SER A 120 -25.75 -13.65 16.99
CA SER A 120 -26.35 -14.13 15.75
C SER A 120 -26.54 -12.96 14.78
N THR A 121 -25.87 -13.02 13.63
CA THR A 121 -26.12 -12.09 12.52
C THR A 121 -27.24 -12.66 11.66
N GLY A 122 -28.39 -12.01 11.61
CA GLY A 122 -29.55 -12.51 10.84
C GLY A 122 -29.20 -12.74 9.36
N GLY A 123 -29.41 -13.97 8.87
CA GLY A 123 -29.26 -14.38 7.46
C GLY A 123 -27.82 -14.47 6.92
N TRP A 124 -26.84 -13.87 7.57
CA TRP A 124 -25.42 -13.98 7.23
C TRP A 124 -24.71 -14.95 8.16
N MET A 125 -23.71 -15.64 7.62
CA MET A 125 -22.78 -16.39 8.43
C MET A 125 -21.92 -15.44 9.26
N ASP A 126 -21.95 -15.57 10.59
CA ASP A 126 -21.14 -14.73 11.48
C ASP A 126 -19.67 -15.18 11.43
N LEU A 127 -18.88 -14.50 10.60
CA LEU A 127 -17.44 -14.68 10.49
C LEU A 127 -16.68 -13.41 10.89
N LEU A 128 -17.30 -12.56 11.73
CA LEU A 128 -16.67 -11.33 12.23
C LEU A 128 -15.30 -11.62 12.82
N GLY A 129 -14.29 -10.85 12.43
CA GLY A 129 -12.94 -10.96 12.97
C GLY A 129 -12.15 -12.22 12.58
N ILE A 130 -12.64 -13.04 11.65
CA ILE A 130 -11.99 -14.31 11.29
C ILE A 130 -10.55 -14.12 10.79
N PRO A 131 -9.55 -14.87 11.32
CA PRO A 131 -8.17 -14.77 10.89
C PRO A 131 -7.84 -15.75 9.75
N LEU A 132 -8.23 -15.38 8.53
CA LEU A 132 -7.91 -16.08 7.29
C LEU A 132 -6.61 -15.58 6.64
N LYS A 133 -5.53 -15.49 7.43
CA LYS A 133 -4.19 -15.14 6.92
C LYS A 133 -3.67 -16.21 5.96
N TRP A 134 -2.91 -15.78 4.96
CA TRP A 134 -2.29 -16.64 3.95
C TRP A 134 -3.29 -17.47 3.12
N ILE A 135 -4.57 -17.07 3.09
CA ILE A 135 -5.56 -17.79 2.30
C ILE A 135 -5.35 -17.48 0.81
N ARG A 136 -5.60 -18.46 -0.04
CA ARG A 136 -5.67 -18.26 -1.48
C ARG A 136 -7.10 -18.49 -1.92
N LEU A 137 -7.70 -17.46 -2.51
CA LEU A 137 -9.06 -17.46 -3.02
C LEU A 137 -8.99 -17.07 -4.49
N GLN A 138 -9.21 -18.05 -5.37
CA GLN A 138 -9.08 -17.86 -6.81
C GLN A 138 -10.34 -18.37 -7.51
N ASN A 139 -10.84 -17.61 -8.48
CA ASN A 139 -12.00 -17.98 -9.31
C ASN A 139 -13.19 -18.47 -8.47
N CYS A 140 -13.55 -17.73 -7.42
CA CYS A 140 -14.59 -18.16 -6.49
C CYS A 140 -15.66 -17.09 -6.26
N ILE A 141 -16.85 -17.54 -5.87
CA ILE A 141 -17.96 -16.72 -5.41
C ILE A 141 -18.10 -16.99 -3.91
N ILE A 142 -17.95 -15.96 -3.09
CA ILE A 142 -18.20 -16.01 -1.66
C ILE A 142 -19.57 -15.38 -1.40
N ARG A 143 -20.45 -16.10 -0.72
CA ARG A 143 -21.81 -15.62 -0.46
C ARG A 143 -22.24 -15.65 1.00
N ASN A 144 -23.10 -14.70 1.38
CA ASN A 144 -23.80 -14.63 2.66
C ASN A 144 -22.86 -14.65 3.89
N ALA A 145 -21.75 -13.91 3.83
CA ALA A 145 -20.71 -13.95 4.86
C ALA A 145 -20.48 -12.57 5.50
N GLN A 146 -20.63 -12.49 6.82
CA GLN A 146 -20.26 -11.32 7.58
C GLN A 146 -18.78 -11.40 7.96
N LEU A 147 -17.90 -10.79 7.18
CA LEU A 147 -16.44 -10.88 7.33
C LEU A 147 -15.82 -9.66 8.00
N SER A 148 -16.62 -8.68 8.44
CA SER A 148 -16.11 -7.42 9.00
C SER A 148 -15.08 -7.64 10.11
N CYS A 149 -14.08 -6.77 10.18
CA CYS A 149 -12.92 -6.88 11.07
C CYS A 149 -12.03 -8.12 10.84
N GLY A 150 -12.29 -8.92 9.80
CA GLY A 150 -11.51 -10.09 9.43
C GLY A 150 -10.06 -9.77 9.09
N ILE A 151 -9.18 -10.74 9.25
CA ILE A 151 -7.74 -10.60 9.02
C ILE A 151 -7.32 -11.53 7.89
N PHE A 152 -7.07 -10.94 6.73
CA PHE A 152 -6.65 -11.63 5.50
C PHE A 152 -5.19 -11.36 5.15
N ASP A 153 -4.36 -10.86 6.07
CA ASP A 153 -2.99 -10.48 5.76
C ASP A 153 -2.20 -11.57 5.02
N ASN A 154 -1.42 -11.15 4.02
CA ASN A 154 -0.60 -11.99 3.14
C ASN A 154 -1.39 -13.01 2.31
N SER A 155 -2.66 -12.72 2.03
CA SER A 155 -3.53 -13.59 1.23
C SER A 155 -3.56 -13.18 -0.24
N GLU A 156 -4.04 -14.10 -1.08
CA GLU A 156 -4.21 -13.89 -2.51
C GLU A 156 -5.69 -14.02 -2.89
N PHE A 157 -6.24 -12.97 -3.50
CA PHE A 157 -7.58 -12.90 -4.04
C PHE A 157 -7.48 -12.63 -5.53
N TYR A 158 -7.97 -13.56 -6.36
CA TYR A 158 -7.98 -13.37 -7.81
C TYR A 158 -9.31 -13.81 -8.41
N ASN A 159 -9.98 -12.91 -9.13
CA ASN A 159 -11.28 -13.17 -9.75
C ASN A 159 -12.30 -13.69 -8.72
N VAL A 160 -12.40 -12.96 -7.60
CA VAL A 160 -13.29 -13.28 -6.48
C VAL A 160 -14.51 -12.38 -6.52
N GLU A 161 -15.67 -12.98 -6.35
CA GLU A 161 -16.94 -12.29 -6.31
C GLU A 161 -17.56 -12.40 -4.92
N PHE A 162 -17.86 -11.26 -4.30
CA PHE A 162 -18.51 -11.20 -2.99
C PHE A 162 -19.98 -10.84 -3.17
N LEU A 163 -20.85 -11.81 -2.91
CA LEU A 163 -22.31 -11.65 -2.97
C LEU A 163 -22.86 -11.62 -1.55
N ASN A 164 -23.54 -10.55 -1.14
CA ASN A 164 -24.10 -10.51 0.21
C ASN A 164 -23.06 -10.72 1.32
N CYS A 165 -21.91 -10.06 1.17
CA CYS A 165 -20.80 -10.13 2.11
C CYS A 165 -20.36 -8.74 2.54
N ASN A 166 -20.02 -8.58 3.81
CA ASN A 166 -19.53 -7.33 4.37
C ASN A 166 -18.07 -7.49 4.83
N LEU A 167 -17.17 -6.67 4.28
CA LEU A 167 -15.73 -6.70 4.54
C LEU A 167 -15.22 -5.39 5.18
N ASN A 168 -16.10 -4.66 5.89
CA ASN A 168 -15.71 -3.43 6.57
C ASN A 168 -14.65 -3.69 7.65
N ASP A 169 -13.72 -2.75 7.81
CA ASP A 169 -12.66 -2.77 8.83
C ASP A 169 -11.72 -3.98 8.78
N CYS A 170 -11.73 -4.73 7.68
CA CYS A 170 -10.87 -5.87 7.44
C CYS A 170 -9.41 -5.47 7.18
N SER A 171 -8.49 -6.39 7.46
CA SER A 171 -7.07 -6.23 7.18
C SER A 171 -6.67 -7.05 5.96
N PHE A 172 -6.07 -6.41 4.97
CA PHE A 172 -5.56 -6.99 3.73
C PHE A 172 -4.08 -6.62 3.53
N LYS A 173 -3.30 -6.61 4.62
CA LYS A 173 -1.90 -6.18 4.55
C LYS A 173 -1.09 -7.16 3.73
N ASN A 174 -0.22 -6.64 2.86
CA ASN A 174 0.60 -7.44 1.96
C ASN A 174 -0.20 -8.43 1.09
N CYS A 175 -1.50 -8.17 0.84
CA CYS A 175 -2.31 -9.04 0.00
C CYS A 175 -2.04 -8.81 -1.49
N ARG A 176 -2.34 -9.83 -2.30
CA ARG A 176 -2.50 -9.68 -3.75
C ARG A 176 -3.97 -9.76 -4.07
N ILE A 177 -4.50 -8.69 -4.63
CA ILE A 177 -5.93 -8.51 -4.84
C ILE A 177 -6.16 -8.18 -6.31
N GLY A 178 -6.85 -9.06 -7.03
CA GLY A 178 -7.04 -8.98 -8.47
C GLY A 178 -8.48 -9.29 -8.86
N PHE A 179 -9.09 -8.47 -9.72
CA PHE A 179 -10.41 -8.75 -10.32
C PHE A 179 -11.49 -9.07 -9.27
N ILE A 180 -11.60 -8.24 -8.23
CA ILE A 180 -12.68 -8.38 -7.27
C ILE A 180 -13.96 -7.75 -7.82
N ARG A 181 -15.07 -8.46 -7.66
CA ARG A 181 -16.42 -7.95 -7.94
C ARG A 181 -17.29 -8.03 -6.70
N PHE A 182 -18.22 -7.09 -6.63
CA PHE A 182 -19.26 -7.08 -5.62
C PHE A 182 -20.61 -7.23 -6.29
N GLY A 183 -21.46 -8.06 -5.70
CA GLY A 183 -22.87 -8.07 -6.08
C GLY A 183 -23.56 -6.76 -5.72
N ASP A 184 -24.62 -6.45 -6.47
CA ASP A 184 -25.30 -5.14 -6.50
C ASP A 184 -25.83 -4.60 -5.16
N GLN A 185 -25.81 -5.37 -4.06
CA GLN A 185 -26.58 -5.05 -2.86
C GLN A 185 -25.83 -5.02 -1.52
N SER A 186 -24.52 -5.26 -1.42
CA SER A 186 -23.98 -5.51 -0.05
C SER A 186 -22.47 -5.56 0.16
N GLY A 187 -21.68 -5.44 -0.91
CA GLY A 187 -20.23 -5.38 -0.77
C GLY A 187 -19.74 -4.08 -0.16
N SER A 188 -18.87 -4.12 0.83
CA SER A 188 -18.12 -2.93 1.25
C SER A 188 -16.76 -3.28 1.84
N PHE A 189 -15.76 -2.47 1.50
CA PHE A 189 -14.39 -2.43 2.04
C PHE A 189 -14.16 -1.14 2.86
N THR A 190 -15.22 -0.55 3.45
CA THR A 190 -15.05 0.69 4.22
C THR A 190 -14.03 0.47 5.33
N ASN A 191 -13.08 1.39 5.47
CA ASN A 191 -11.99 1.33 6.45
C ASN A 191 -11.07 0.11 6.34
N ALA A 192 -11.07 -0.60 5.20
CA ALA A 192 -10.18 -1.73 4.98
C ALA A 192 -8.71 -1.28 4.99
N ASP A 193 -7.84 -2.10 5.59
CA ASP A 193 -6.41 -1.84 5.66
C ASP A 193 -5.69 -2.54 4.49
N LEU A 194 -5.37 -1.78 3.44
CA LEU A 194 -4.68 -2.24 2.22
C LEU A 194 -3.17 -1.95 2.27
N ASN A 195 -2.59 -1.71 3.45
CA ASN A 195 -1.17 -1.38 3.56
C ASN A 195 -0.30 -2.46 2.88
N ASN A 196 0.55 -2.02 1.95
CA ASN A 196 1.46 -2.86 1.17
C ASN A 196 0.77 -3.89 0.25
N ALA A 197 -0.54 -3.77 0.01
CA ALA A 197 -1.24 -4.66 -0.91
C ALA A 197 -0.90 -4.33 -2.38
N PHE A 198 -0.93 -5.35 -3.23
CA PHE A 198 -0.99 -5.19 -4.68
C PHE A 198 -2.46 -5.31 -5.10
N VAL A 199 -2.99 -4.23 -5.66
CA VAL A 199 -4.40 -4.10 -6.05
C VAL A 199 -4.46 -3.95 -7.58
N ASN A 200 -5.16 -4.87 -8.25
CA ASN A 200 -5.19 -4.93 -9.70
C ASN A 200 -6.59 -5.16 -10.26
N ALA A 201 -6.95 -4.42 -11.31
CA ALA A 201 -8.22 -4.60 -12.02
C ALA A 201 -9.44 -4.57 -11.07
N ILE A 202 -9.47 -3.59 -10.17
CA ILE A 202 -10.55 -3.37 -9.22
C ILE A 202 -11.27 -2.07 -9.56
N ASP A 203 -12.58 -2.08 -9.37
CA ASP A 203 -13.40 -0.89 -9.51
C ASP A 203 -13.55 -0.13 -8.18
N PHE A 204 -12.95 1.06 -8.12
CA PHE A 204 -13.06 2.02 -7.02
C PHE A 204 -14.16 3.05 -7.26
N SER A 205 -14.94 2.96 -8.34
CA SER A 205 -16.05 3.88 -8.63
C SER A 205 -17.19 3.84 -7.61
N SER A 206 -17.23 2.80 -6.79
CA SER A 206 -18.26 2.58 -5.80
C SER A 206 -17.90 3.18 -4.44
N LYS A 207 -18.91 3.60 -3.68
CA LYS A 207 -18.81 4.06 -2.28
C LYS A 207 -18.25 3.00 -1.30
N MET A 208 -17.77 1.87 -1.80
CA MET A 208 -17.34 0.71 -1.02
C MET A 208 -15.95 0.88 -0.39
N TRP A 209 -15.16 1.87 -0.79
CA TRP A 209 -13.74 1.98 -0.38
C TRP A 209 -13.42 3.13 0.59
N GLY A 210 -14.44 3.77 1.16
CA GLY A 210 -14.28 4.94 2.01
C GLY A 210 -13.38 4.66 3.21
N GLY A 211 -12.39 5.52 3.44
CA GLY A 211 -11.48 5.40 4.58
C GLY A 211 -10.50 4.23 4.51
N ALA A 212 -10.35 3.59 3.34
CA ALA A 212 -9.34 2.54 3.18
C ALA A 212 -7.94 3.08 3.46
N LYS A 213 -7.17 2.32 4.25
CA LYS A 213 -5.81 2.70 4.65
C LYS A 213 -4.83 2.15 3.64
N ILE A 214 -3.98 3.02 3.12
CA ILE A 214 -2.93 2.68 2.17
C ILE A 214 -1.58 3.13 2.69
N ASN A 215 -0.53 2.46 2.23
CA ASN A 215 0.83 2.91 2.46
C ASN A 215 1.34 3.53 1.16
N GLU A 216 1.43 4.85 1.10
CA GLU A 216 1.85 5.53 -0.11
C GLU A 216 3.31 5.26 -0.46
N ILE A 217 3.63 5.25 -1.75
CA ILE A 217 5.02 5.14 -2.19
C ILE A 217 5.79 6.42 -1.80
N SER A 218 6.86 6.25 -1.04
CA SER A 218 7.75 7.36 -0.71
C SER A 218 8.46 7.90 -1.95
N TYR A 219 8.88 9.16 -1.91
CA TYR A 219 9.67 9.76 -2.98
C TYR A 219 10.93 8.94 -3.31
N PHE A 220 11.66 8.47 -2.29
CA PHE A 220 12.83 7.61 -2.48
C PHE A 220 12.46 6.24 -3.05
N GLY A 221 11.31 5.69 -2.68
CA GLY A 221 10.77 4.48 -3.30
C GLY A 221 10.54 4.68 -4.80
N LEU A 222 9.94 5.80 -5.18
CA LEU A 222 9.71 6.17 -6.58
C LEU A 222 11.03 6.32 -7.34
N LEU A 223 11.99 7.06 -6.77
CA LEU A 223 13.31 7.29 -7.36
C LEU A 223 14.08 5.97 -7.56
N LYS A 224 14.01 5.07 -6.58
CA LYS A 224 14.58 3.73 -6.66
C LYS A 224 14.00 2.97 -7.85
N ILE A 225 12.68 2.94 -8.00
CA ILE A 225 12.01 2.30 -9.16
C ILE A 225 12.50 2.92 -10.47
N SER A 226 12.57 4.26 -10.55
CA SER A 226 12.98 4.99 -11.74
C SER A 226 14.43 4.69 -12.17
N ILE A 227 15.36 4.58 -11.22
CA ILE A 227 16.79 4.32 -11.49
C ILE A 227 17.04 2.85 -11.83
N PHE A 228 16.54 1.95 -11.00
CA PHE A 228 16.88 0.53 -11.10
C PHE A 228 16.01 -0.21 -12.12
N GLY A 229 14.89 0.39 -12.56
CA GLY A 229 14.00 -0.23 -13.54
C GLY A 229 13.45 -1.55 -13.01
N GLU A 230 13.21 -1.63 -11.70
CA GLU A 230 12.70 -2.84 -11.07
C GLU A 230 11.24 -3.02 -11.47
N ASN A 231 11.03 -3.66 -12.61
CA ASN A 231 9.73 -3.89 -13.25
C ASN A 231 8.77 -4.74 -12.39
N SER A 232 9.26 -5.33 -11.30
CA SER A 232 8.46 -6.14 -10.40
C SER A 232 7.90 -5.28 -9.28
N PHE A 233 6.92 -4.42 -9.60
CA PHE A 233 6.13 -3.68 -8.61
C PHE A 233 5.50 -4.60 -7.55
N SER A 234 5.29 -5.87 -7.90
CA SER A 234 4.78 -6.94 -7.02
C SER A 234 5.79 -7.46 -5.99
N LYS A 235 7.06 -7.00 -6.00
CA LYS A 235 8.13 -7.44 -5.08
C LYS A 235 8.39 -6.48 -3.92
N TYR A 236 7.85 -5.26 -3.94
CA TYR A 236 8.10 -4.29 -2.87
C TYR A 236 6.94 -4.27 -1.87
N ASN A 237 7.10 -5.04 -0.79
CA ASN A 237 6.18 -5.12 0.35
C ASN A 237 6.13 -3.83 1.20
N ASN A 238 6.51 -2.68 0.65
CA ASN A 238 6.71 -1.44 1.42
C ASN A 238 5.76 -0.31 1.02
N TYR A 239 4.90 -0.51 0.03
CA TYR A 239 3.86 0.45 -0.35
C TYR A 239 2.69 -0.26 -1.03
N THR A 240 1.50 0.31 -0.96
CA THR A 240 0.32 -0.16 -1.66
C THR A 240 0.42 0.23 -3.13
N SER A 241 0.21 -0.74 -4.02
CA SER A 241 0.36 -0.57 -5.46
C SER A 241 -0.96 -0.84 -6.18
N PHE A 242 -1.20 -0.08 -7.24
CA PHE A 242 -2.43 -0.10 -8.02
C PHE A 242 -2.13 -0.31 -9.51
N SER A 243 -2.95 -1.11 -10.18
CA SER A 243 -2.81 -1.41 -11.60
C SER A 243 -4.17 -1.70 -12.24
N ALA A 244 -4.44 -1.12 -13.41
CA ALA A 244 -5.72 -1.27 -14.13
C ALA A 244 -6.98 -1.05 -13.26
N CYS A 245 -6.89 -0.25 -12.21
CA CYS A 245 -7.99 0.10 -11.34
C CYS A 245 -8.84 1.20 -11.96
N ASN A 246 -10.15 1.00 -11.99
CA ASN A 246 -11.11 2.01 -12.41
C ASN A 246 -11.44 2.92 -11.22
N VAL A 247 -11.58 4.22 -11.46
CA VAL A 247 -11.91 5.21 -10.43
C VAL A 247 -12.93 6.17 -11.05
N SER A 248 -14.14 6.27 -10.48
CA SER A 248 -15.05 7.36 -10.81
C SER A 248 -14.83 8.51 -9.83
N VAL A 249 -14.92 9.74 -10.32
CA VAL A 249 -14.63 10.96 -9.56
C VAL A 249 -15.90 11.51 -8.88
N ASP A 250 -17.03 10.81 -9.00
CA ASP A 250 -18.35 11.36 -8.68
C ASP A 250 -18.65 11.47 -7.18
N SER A 251 -17.73 11.07 -6.30
CA SER A 251 -17.90 11.24 -4.85
C SER A 251 -17.17 12.49 -4.33
N GLU A 252 -17.93 13.54 -4.00
CA GLU A 252 -17.41 14.75 -3.33
C GLU A 252 -16.97 14.52 -1.87
N GLN A 253 -17.13 13.30 -1.33
CA GLN A 253 -16.75 12.98 0.04
C GLN A 253 -15.21 12.86 0.17
N GLU A 254 -14.63 13.70 1.02
CA GLU A 254 -13.19 13.85 1.30
C GLU A 254 -12.37 12.54 1.41
N PRO A 255 -12.76 11.50 2.18
CA PRO A 255 -11.93 10.30 2.31
C PRO A 255 -11.87 9.44 1.03
N TYR A 256 -12.82 9.61 0.11
CA TYR A 256 -12.82 8.92 -1.18
C TYR A 256 -11.96 9.67 -2.19
N LYS A 257 -12.01 10.99 -2.15
CA LYS A 257 -11.28 11.86 -3.07
C LYS A 257 -9.76 11.66 -2.94
N GLU A 258 -9.22 11.58 -1.73
CA GLU A 258 -7.78 11.38 -1.51
C GLU A 258 -7.29 10.05 -2.08
N LEU A 259 -7.99 8.94 -1.78
CA LEU A 259 -7.66 7.62 -2.29
C LEU A 259 -7.75 7.59 -3.83
N SER A 260 -8.86 8.09 -4.38
CA SER A 260 -9.08 8.16 -5.83
C SER A 260 -7.99 8.96 -6.55
N GLU A 261 -7.64 10.14 -6.02
CA GLU A 261 -6.52 10.94 -6.55
C GLU A 261 -5.20 10.18 -6.49
N TYR A 262 -4.91 9.48 -5.39
CA TYR A 262 -3.69 8.69 -5.25
C TYR A 262 -3.67 7.53 -6.26
N VAL A 263 -4.75 6.78 -6.40
CA VAL A 263 -4.86 5.65 -7.34
C VAL A 263 -4.67 6.12 -8.79
N ILE A 264 -5.31 7.22 -9.18
CA ILE A 264 -5.16 7.81 -10.52
C ILE A 264 -3.70 8.26 -10.73
N TRP A 265 -3.13 8.99 -9.78
CA TRP A 265 -1.75 9.47 -9.85
C TRP A 265 -0.75 8.32 -9.95
N PHE A 266 -0.88 7.30 -9.10
CA PHE A 266 0.04 6.17 -9.04
C PHE A 266 0.05 5.43 -10.37
N GLN A 267 -1.13 5.04 -10.88
CA GLN A 267 -1.24 4.32 -12.15
C GLN A 267 -0.73 5.12 -13.35
N ASN A 268 -1.01 6.43 -13.40
CA ASN A 268 -0.51 7.31 -14.45
C ASN A 268 1.02 7.47 -14.38
N THR A 269 1.58 7.55 -13.18
CA THR A 269 3.02 7.67 -12.98
C THR A 269 3.74 6.38 -13.36
N ILE A 270 3.24 5.23 -12.89
CA ILE A 270 3.82 3.93 -13.18
C ILE A 270 3.68 3.57 -14.67
N SER A 271 2.56 3.86 -15.31
CA SER A 271 2.39 3.60 -16.75
C SER A 271 3.33 4.43 -17.63
N LYS A 272 3.70 5.65 -17.20
CA LYS A 272 4.73 6.43 -17.89
C LYS A 272 6.11 5.80 -17.73
N PHE A 273 6.48 5.32 -16.53
CA PHE A 273 7.74 4.61 -16.32
C PHE A 273 7.83 3.31 -17.12
N SER A 274 6.74 2.53 -17.18
CA SER A 274 6.72 1.30 -17.96
C SER A 274 6.84 1.56 -19.45
N LYS A 275 6.14 2.58 -19.99
CA LYS A 275 6.27 3.02 -21.38
C LYS A 275 7.72 3.37 -21.74
N ILE A 276 8.38 4.20 -20.92
CA ILE A 276 9.79 4.59 -21.14
C ILE A 276 10.72 3.37 -21.10
N SER A 277 10.44 2.41 -20.23
CA SER A 277 11.23 1.18 -20.11
C SER A 277 11.00 0.20 -21.27
N SER A 278 9.85 0.31 -21.95
CA SER A 278 9.47 -0.50 -23.12
C SER A 278 9.81 0.13 -24.47
N GLU A 279 10.19 1.41 -24.52
CA GLU A 279 10.62 2.09 -25.75
C GLU A 279 11.80 1.32 -26.38
N PRO A 280 11.83 1.15 -27.72
CA PRO A 280 12.94 0.49 -28.40
C PRO A 280 14.25 1.19 -28.01
N ARG A 281 15.31 0.40 -27.80
CA ARG A 281 16.64 0.83 -27.30
C ARG A 281 17.42 1.66 -28.34
N ILE A 282 16.78 2.68 -28.89
CA ILE A 282 17.37 3.65 -29.80
C ILE A 282 18.27 4.59 -28.98
N PHE A 283 17.93 4.83 -27.71
CA PHE A 283 18.74 5.65 -26.81
C PHE A 283 19.56 4.79 -25.82
N PRO A 284 20.75 5.28 -25.41
CA PRO A 284 21.51 4.74 -24.30
C PRO A 284 20.66 4.52 -23.05
N ARG A 285 20.94 3.42 -22.32
CA ARG A 285 20.20 3.02 -21.10
C ARG A 285 20.22 4.12 -20.04
N GLU A 286 21.29 4.91 -20.03
CA GLU A 286 21.56 6.04 -19.14
C GLU A 286 20.57 7.19 -19.39
N LEU A 287 20.27 7.50 -20.65
CA LEU A 287 19.31 8.55 -21.01
C LEU A 287 17.88 8.13 -20.65
N HIS A 288 17.52 6.86 -20.80
CA HIS A 288 16.22 6.35 -20.33
C HIS A 288 16.08 6.47 -18.81
N ARG A 289 17.13 6.15 -18.05
CA ARG A 289 17.16 6.34 -16.59
C ARG A 289 17.04 7.81 -16.22
N MET A 290 17.72 8.71 -16.91
CA MET A 290 17.57 10.15 -16.70
C MET A 290 16.15 10.62 -16.98
N LYS A 291 15.52 10.16 -18.07
CA LYS A 291 14.11 10.48 -18.39
C LYS A 291 13.15 10.00 -17.28
N ASN A 292 13.36 8.79 -16.75
CA ASN A 292 12.58 8.26 -15.63
C ASN A 292 12.80 9.06 -14.34
N VAL A 293 14.05 9.44 -14.04
CA VAL A 293 14.39 10.26 -12.87
C VAL A 293 13.75 11.66 -12.99
N LEU A 294 13.86 12.31 -14.16
CA LEU A 294 13.19 13.58 -14.46
C LEU A 294 11.67 13.48 -14.32
N LEU A 295 11.08 12.38 -14.80
CA LEU A 295 9.67 12.12 -14.63
C LEU A 295 9.30 11.95 -13.15
N ALA A 296 10.09 11.22 -12.35
CA ALA A 296 9.87 11.12 -10.90
C ALA A 296 9.96 12.50 -10.22
N PHE A 297 10.89 13.35 -10.65
CA PHE A 297 10.99 14.74 -10.20
C PHE A 297 9.75 15.58 -10.59
N SER A 298 9.00 15.22 -11.63
CA SER A 298 7.80 15.97 -12.06
C SER A 298 6.48 15.55 -11.37
N THR A 299 6.51 14.58 -10.45
CA THR A 299 5.30 13.96 -9.87
C THR A 299 4.73 14.70 -8.65
N LYS A 300 3.49 14.34 -8.22
CA LYS A 300 2.81 14.88 -7.01
C LYS A 300 3.70 14.82 -5.74
N ASN A 301 4.62 13.86 -5.66
CA ASN A 301 5.56 13.69 -4.55
C ASN A 301 6.63 14.79 -4.43
N TRP A 302 6.80 15.65 -5.45
CA TRP A 302 7.59 16.87 -5.31
C TRP A 302 6.98 17.89 -4.34
N SER A 303 5.70 17.77 -3.98
CA SER A 303 5.08 18.57 -2.91
C SER A 303 5.74 18.39 -1.54
N SER A 304 6.63 17.41 -1.38
CA SER A 304 7.50 17.29 -0.22
C SER A 304 8.68 18.25 -0.33
N ILE A 305 8.66 19.30 0.50
CA ILE A 305 9.74 20.28 0.66
C ILE A 305 11.10 19.60 0.90
N SER A 306 11.12 18.48 1.61
CA SER A 306 12.34 17.71 1.87
C SER A 306 12.95 17.11 0.60
N ALA A 307 12.13 16.67 -0.36
CA ALA A 307 12.62 16.12 -1.63
C ALA A 307 13.27 17.21 -2.49
N ILE A 308 12.69 18.41 -2.47
CA ILE A 308 13.24 19.61 -3.11
C ILE A 308 14.63 19.87 -2.51
N PHE A 309 14.75 20.15 -1.21
CA PHE A 309 16.05 20.45 -0.59
C PHE A 309 17.10 19.34 -0.80
N PHE A 310 16.69 18.06 -0.72
CA PHE A 310 17.61 16.96 -0.97
C PHE A 310 18.13 16.95 -2.41
N SER A 311 17.28 17.24 -3.40
CA SER A 311 17.70 17.34 -4.80
C SER A 311 18.66 18.51 -5.05
N ALA A 312 18.42 19.67 -4.43
CA ALA A 312 19.38 20.79 -4.48
C ALA A 312 20.72 20.39 -3.88
N ALA A 313 20.72 19.74 -2.71
CA ALA A 313 21.95 19.26 -2.07
C ALA A 313 22.72 18.29 -2.97
N LEU A 314 22.04 17.36 -3.66
CA LEU A 314 22.69 16.46 -4.61
C LEU A 314 23.29 17.18 -5.82
N ILE A 315 22.59 18.18 -6.38
CA ILE A 315 23.09 18.97 -7.51
C ILE A 315 24.35 19.72 -7.07
N VAL A 316 24.28 20.43 -5.94
CA VAL A 316 25.41 21.16 -5.36
C VAL A 316 26.60 20.23 -5.14
N LEU A 317 26.39 19.07 -4.52
CA LEU A 317 27.47 18.11 -4.30
C LEU A 317 28.10 17.62 -5.63
N THR A 318 27.28 17.39 -6.66
CA THR A 318 27.77 16.92 -7.97
C THR A 318 28.65 17.97 -8.65
N PHE A 319 28.25 19.24 -8.63
CA PHE A 319 29.07 20.32 -9.16
C PHE A 319 30.30 20.58 -8.29
N SER A 320 30.17 20.51 -6.97
CA SER A 320 31.30 20.60 -6.03
C SER A 320 32.38 19.56 -6.34
N PHE A 321 31.98 18.31 -6.61
CA PHE A 321 32.93 17.27 -7.04
C PHE A 321 33.56 17.57 -8.40
N SER A 322 32.77 18.10 -9.34
CA SER A 322 33.25 18.48 -10.67
C SER A 322 34.27 19.62 -10.59
N PHE A 323 34.04 20.63 -9.75
CA PHE A 323 34.98 21.71 -9.50
C PHE A 323 36.25 21.24 -8.82
N LEU A 324 36.16 20.32 -7.85
CA LEU A 324 37.34 19.75 -7.22
C LEU A 324 38.16 18.92 -8.20
N PHE A 325 37.51 18.12 -9.04
CA PHE A 325 38.19 17.29 -10.05
C PHE A 325 38.86 18.15 -11.14
N LEU A 326 38.25 19.29 -11.45
CA LEU A 326 38.73 20.25 -12.46
C LEU A 326 39.38 21.48 -11.83
N LYS A 327 39.92 21.36 -10.62
CA LYS A 327 40.45 22.49 -9.84
C LYS A 327 41.44 23.35 -10.62
N GLU A 328 42.16 22.78 -11.57
CA GLU A 328 43.14 23.50 -12.39
C GLU A 328 42.49 24.55 -13.29
N ASN A 329 41.21 24.39 -13.65
CA ASN A 329 40.42 25.32 -14.45
C ASN A 329 39.81 26.47 -13.63
N PHE A 330 40.08 26.54 -12.32
CA PHE A 330 39.53 27.54 -11.41
C PHE A 330 40.63 28.19 -10.58
N LEU A 331 40.46 29.46 -10.30
CA LEU A 331 41.30 30.21 -9.37
C LEU A 331 40.77 29.99 -7.94
N ASN A 332 41.67 29.74 -6.99
CA ASN A 332 41.38 29.70 -5.55
C ASN A 332 40.50 28.53 -5.03
N ILE A 333 40.42 27.40 -5.74
CA ILE A 333 39.84 26.17 -5.19
C ILE A 333 40.94 25.35 -4.52
N SER A 334 40.97 25.34 -3.18
CA SER A 334 41.99 24.62 -2.40
C SER A 334 41.45 23.38 -1.69
N SER A 335 40.18 23.42 -1.28
CA SER A 335 39.52 22.36 -0.52
C SER A 335 38.15 22.00 -1.10
N PHE A 336 37.62 20.84 -0.71
CA PHE A 336 36.24 20.45 -1.06
C PHE A 336 35.20 21.40 -0.44
N GLY A 337 35.49 21.98 0.73
CA GLY A 337 34.63 22.99 1.35
C GLY A 337 34.52 24.25 0.48
N ASP A 338 35.62 24.67 -0.13
CA ASP A 338 35.64 25.80 -1.07
C ASP A 338 34.77 25.49 -2.30
N SER A 339 34.86 24.27 -2.83
CA SER A 339 34.04 23.81 -3.96
C SER A 339 32.54 23.78 -3.62
N ILE A 340 32.17 23.36 -2.40
CA ILE A 340 30.78 23.39 -1.93
C ILE A 340 30.27 24.82 -1.83
N ASN A 341 31.02 25.71 -1.17
CA ASN A 341 30.62 27.11 -1.01
C ASN A 341 30.46 27.78 -2.37
N PHE A 342 31.39 27.54 -3.29
CA PHE A 342 31.30 28.04 -4.65
C PHE A 342 30.07 27.51 -5.39
N SER A 343 29.84 26.20 -5.36
CA SER A 343 28.67 25.58 -5.99
C SER A 343 27.35 26.12 -5.43
N VAL A 344 27.22 26.28 -4.11
CA VAL A 344 26.03 26.91 -3.50
C VAL A 344 25.79 28.31 -4.04
N GLN A 345 26.83 29.14 -4.15
CA GLN A 345 26.71 30.51 -4.63
C GLN A 345 26.30 30.60 -6.11
N ILE A 346 26.86 29.74 -6.96
CA ILE A 346 26.50 29.66 -8.38
C ILE A 346 25.09 29.10 -8.54
N PHE A 347 24.78 27.99 -7.87
CA PHE A 347 23.46 27.33 -7.93
C PHE A 347 22.31 28.24 -7.47
N THR A 348 22.56 29.09 -6.48
CA THR A 348 21.56 30.06 -5.97
C THR A 348 21.56 31.39 -6.72
N GLY A 349 22.48 31.60 -7.66
CA GLY A 349 22.61 32.84 -8.41
C GLY A 349 23.10 34.03 -7.60
N LEU A 350 23.73 33.80 -6.44
CA LEU A 350 24.23 34.87 -5.57
C LEU A 350 25.48 35.56 -6.13
N GLY A 351 26.27 34.90 -6.99
CA GLY A 351 27.32 35.55 -7.79
C GLY A 351 28.56 36.09 -7.05
N TYR A 352 28.66 35.87 -5.73
CA TYR A 352 29.77 36.38 -4.89
C TYR A 352 30.88 35.34 -4.70
N ALA A 353 31.62 35.05 -5.75
CA ALA A 353 32.72 34.09 -5.65
C ALA A 353 34.10 34.75 -5.77
N ASP A 354 34.89 34.61 -4.70
CA ASP A 354 36.36 34.78 -4.74
C ASP A 354 37.04 33.74 -5.67
N ILE A 355 36.29 32.69 -6.01
CA ILE A 355 36.64 31.63 -6.94
C ILE A 355 36.07 31.98 -8.32
N LYS A 356 36.92 31.96 -9.34
CA LYS A 356 36.52 32.26 -10.73
C LYS A 356 37.14 31.27 -11.70
N PRO A 357 36.48 30.96 -12.82
CA PRO A 357 37.09 30.18 -13.88
C PRO A 357 38.36 30.87 -14.39
N ASP A 358 39.43 30.10 -14.56
CA ASP A 358 40.67 30.60 -15.15
C ASP A 358 40.52 30.66 -16.68
N LEU A 359 40.30 31.88 -17.20
CA LEU A 359 40.10 32.13 -18.63
C LEU A 359 41.31 31.74 -19.48
N THR A 360 42.50 31.62 -18.89
CA THR A 360 43.73 31.28 -19.63
C THR A 360 43.82 29.80 -19.96
N LYS A 361 43.09 28.93 -19.24
CA LYS A 361 43.13 27.47 -19.37
C LYS A 361 41.96 26.89 -20.18
N GLY A 362 41.25 27.74 -20.90
CA GLY A 362 40.16 27.36 -21.80
C GLY A 362 38.75 27.60 -21.24
N SER A 363 37.73 27.34 -22.06
CA SER A 363 36.33 27.67 -21.76
C SER A 363 35.62 26.70 -20.82
N LEU A 364 36.23 25.55 -20.51
CA LEU A 364 35.57 24.45 -19.81
C LEU A 364 35.07 24.84 -18.40
N GLY A 365 35.87 25.59 -17.62
CA GLY A 365 35.44 26.08 -16.30
C GLY A 365 34.23 27.02 -16.39
N ASN A 366 34.23 27.94 -17.37
CA ASN A 366 33.10 28.84 -17.64
C ASN A 366 31.84 28.07 -18.06
N THR A 367 32.01 27.05 -18.91
CA THR A 367 30.91 26.22 -19.39
C THR A 367 30.23 25.49 -18.23
N ILE A 368 31.00 24.89 -17.31
CA ILE A 368 30.44 24.19 -16.14
C ILE A 368 29.70 25.16 -15.23
N VAL A 369 30.27 26.33 -14.92
CA VAL A 369 29.62 27.36 -14.10
C VAL A 369 28.32 27.84 -14.75
N SER A 370 28.32 28.03 -16.07
CA SER A 370 27.13 28.44 -16.81
C SER A 370 26.04 27.35 -16.80
N ILE A 371 26.43 26.07 -16.95
CA ILE A 371 25.50 24.94 -16.83
C ILE A 371 24.92 24.87 -15.43
N GLU A 372 25.74 24.98 -14.38
CA GLU A 372 25.25 24.96 -12.99
C GLU A 372 24.27 26.10 -12.73
N ASN A 373 24.58 27.32 -13.19
CA ASN A 373 23.72 28.47 -13.03
C ASN A 373 22.36 28.28 -13.73
N ILE A 374 22.37 27.74 -14.96
CA ILE A 374 21.13 27.39 -15.69
C ILE A 374 20.33 26.34 -14.92
N VAL A 375 20.99 25.28 -14.43
CA VAL A 375 20.35 24.23 -13.62
C VAL A 375 19.75 24.81 -12.34
N GLY A 376 20.46 25.73 -11.68
CA GLY A 376 19.99 26.47 -10.51
C GLY A 376 18.71 27.24 -10.79
N TYR A 377 18.67 28.05 -11.85
CA TYR A 377 17.45 28.79 -12.23
C TYR A 377 16.27 27.88 -12.58
N ILE A 378 16.51 26.80 -13.32
CA ILE A 378 15.47 25.81 -13.62
C ILE A 378 14.92 25.21 -12.32
N TRP A 379 15.82 24.84 -11.40
CA TRP A 379 15.46 24.23 -10.13
C TRP A 379 14.67 25.19 -9.22
N ILE A 380 15.09 26.45 -9.11
CA ILE A 380 14.37 27.49 -8.36
C ILE A 380 12.98 27.71 -8.95
N SER A 381 12.88 27.78 -10.28
CA SER A 381 11.60 27.94 -10.99
C SER A 381 10.65 26.77 -10.70
N LEU A 382 11.14 25.54 -10.77
CA LEU A 382 10.35 24.35 -10.41
C LEU A 382 9.92 24.38 -8.94
N THR A 383 10.81 24.76 -8.04
CA THR A 383 10.53 24.89 -6.61
C THR A 383 9.40 25.89 -6.35
N LEU A 384 9.43 27.06 -7.00
CA LEU A 384 8.37 28.06 -6.89
C LEU A 384 7.02 27.55 -7.40
N VAL A 385 7.00 26.83 -8.52
CA VAL A 385 5.77 26.20 -9.06
C VAL A 385 5.20 25.19 -8.05
N VAL A 386 6.06 24.40 -7.42
CA VAL A 386 5.62 23.38 -6.46
C VAL A 386 5.12 24.00 -5.15
N ILE A 387 5.82 25.01 -4.62
CA ILE A 387 5.37 25.77 -3.45
C ILE A 387 4.03 26.44 -3.76
N GLY A 388 3.91 27.10 -4.91
CA GLY A 388 2.66 27.74 -5.35
C GLY A 388 1.49 26.76 -5.41
N ARG A 389 1.68 25.57 -5.99
CA ARG A 389 0.66 24.52 -6.02
C ARG A 389 0.27 24.00 -4.64
N LYS A 390 1.16 24.06 -3.66
CA LYS A 390 0.92 23.60 -2.29
C LYS A 390 0.18 24.65 -1.46
N ILE A 391 0.46 25.94 -1.68
CA ILE A 391 -0.23 27.05 -0.99
C ILE A 391 -1.66 27.22 -1.52
N LEU A 392 -1.89 26.92 -2.80
CA LEU A 392 -3.20 27.05 -3.44
C LEU A 392 -4.14 25.85 -3.20
N LYS A 393 -3.66 24.77 -2.59
CA LYS A 393 -4.47 23.65 -2.10
C LYS A 393 -4.77 23.88 -0.63
#